data_AF-A0A1C2GK95-F1
#
_entry.id   AF-A0A1C2GK95-F1
#
_cell.length_a   1.000
_cell.length_b   1.000
_cell.length_c   1.000
_cell.angle_alpha   90.00
_cell.angle_beta   90.00
_cell.angle_gamma   90.00
#
_symmetry.space_group_name_H-M   'P 1'
#
loop_
_entity.id
_entity.type
_entity.pdbx_description
1 polymer ?
#
loop_
_entity_poly.entity_id
_entity_poly.type
_entity_poly.pdbx_seq_one_letter_code
_entity_poly.pdbx_strand_id
1 'polypeptide(L)' 'MAFEIAWSPKAIEGYNAIITYLEENWTEREIRNFVKESDEVFALLKEHPEMFQKSTRYKTI' A
#
# COMPACT_ATOMS: atom_id res chain seq x y z
N MET A 1 8.04 -0.04 -19.69
CA MET A 1 6.67 -0.56 -19.54
C MET A 1 6.29 -0.35 -18.09
N ALA A 2 5.23 0.41 -17.80
CA ALA A 2 4.74 0.55 -16.43
C ALA A 2 3.85 -0.66 -16.12
N PHE A 3 4.09 -1.35 -15.01
CA PHE A 3 3.19 -2.40 -14.55
C PHE A 3 1.93 -1.79 -13.91
N GLU A 4 0.85 -2.56 -13.86
CA GLU A 4 -0.36 -2.18 -13.15
C GLU A 4 -0.43 -2.89 -11.80
N ILE A 5 -0.92 -2.19 -10.77
CA ILE A 5 -1.16 -2.78 -9.45
C ILE A 5 -2.59 -3.30 -9.43
N ALA A 6 -2.73 -4.61 -9.30
CA ALA A 6 -4.01 -5.26 -9.05
C ALA A 6 -4.19 -5.48 -7.54
N TRP A 7 -5.28 -4.95 -6.98
CA TRP A 7 -5.60 -5.11 -5.57
C TRP A 7 -6.47 -6.34 -5.35
N SER A 8 -6.08 -7.19 -4.41
CA SER A 8 -6.97 -8.25 -3.93
C SER A 8 -8.06 -7.67 -3.03
N PRO A 9 -9.24 -8.31 -2.92
CA PRO A 9 -10.30 -7.85 -2.01
C PRO A 9 -9.80 -7.64 -0.58
N LYS A 10 -8.97 -8.57 -0.08
CA LYS A 10 -8.35 -8.48 1.25
C LYS A 10 -7.42 -7.27 1.40
N ALA A 11 -6.69 -6.91 0.34
CA ALA A 11 -5.82 -5.73 0.36
C ALA A 11 -6.63 -4.43 0.41
N ILE A 12 -7.76 -4.37 -0.31
CA ILE A 12 -8.70 -3.23 -0.27
C ILE A 12 -9.27 -3.09 1.14
N GLU A 13 -9.78 -4.19 1.72
CA GLU A 13 -10.30 -4.21 3.09
C GLU A 13 -9.25 -3.75 4.11
N GLY A 14 -8.01 -4.25 4.00
CA GLY A 14 -6.93 -3.87 4.89
C GLY A 14 -6.54 -2.39 4.78
N TYR A 15 -6.47 -1.86 3.56
CA TYR A 15 -6.17 -0.44 3.35
C TYR A 15 -7.28 0.45 3.93
N ASN A 16 -8.54 0.12 3.66
CA ASN A 16 -9.68 0.87 4.20
C ASN A 16 -9.72 0.83 5.74
N ALA A 17 -9.41 -0.32 6.35
CA ALA A 17 -9.35 -0.43 7.81
C ALA A 17 -8.27 0.48 8.42
N ILE A 18 -7.13 0.67 7.74
CA ILE A 18 -6.10 1.63 8.16
C ILE A 18 -6.63 3.06 8.05
N ILE A 19 -7.30 3.42 6.95
CA ILE A 19 -7.88 4.75 6.78
C ILE A 19 -8.93 5.05 7.86
N THR A 20 -9.86 4.14 8.12
CA THR A 20 -10.87 4.29 9.18
C THR A 20 -10.20 4.48 10.55
N TYR A 21 -9.16 3.71 10.86
CA TYR A 21 -8.41 3.90 12.10
C TYR A 21 -7.76 5.29 12.20
N LEU A 22 -7.20 5.79 11.10
CA LEU A 22 -6.62 7.14 11.06
C LEU A 22 -7.69 8.23 11.19
N GLU A 23 -8.85 8.08 10.57
CA GLU A 23 -10.00 9.00 10.71
C GLU A 23 -10.50 9.12 12.15
N GLU A 24 -10.52 8.00 12.89
CA GLU A 24 -10.99 7.97 14.28
C GLU A 24 -9.97 8.52 15.28
N ASN A 25 -8.66 8.45 14.97
CA ASN A 25 -7.60 8.65 15.96
C ASN A 25 -6.61 9.78 15.63
N TRP A 26 -6.58 10.27 14.39
CA TRP A 26 -5.56 11.21 13.89
C TRP A 26 -6.19 12.39 13.16
N THR A 27 -5.37 13.41 12.87
CA THR A 27 -5.87 14.59 12.15
C THR A 27 -5.89 14.34 10.65
N GLU A 28 -6.67 15.15 9.94
CA GLU A 28 -6.74 15.14 8.48
C GLU A 28 -5.35 15.27 7.82
N ARG A 29 -4.41 15.95 8.48
CA ARG A 29 -3.03 16.06 7.98
C ARG A 29 -2.34 14.70 7.92
N GLU A 30 -2.44 13.89 8.97
CA GLU A 30 -1.80 12.58 8.99
C GLU A 30 -2.46 11.62 8.00
N ILE A 31 -3.79 11.68 7.85
CA ILE A 31 -4.52 10.87 6.85
C ILE A 31 -4.03 11.21 5.44
N ARG A 32 -3.97 12.50 5.08
CA ARG A 32 -3.47 12.94 3.77
C ARG A 32 -2.03 12.55 3.52
N ASN A 33 -1.18 12.64 4.54
CA ASN A 33 0.21 12.23 4.42
C ASN A 33 0.31 10.71 4.17
N PHE A 34 -0.44 9.89 4.89
CA PHE A 34 -0.45 8.44 4.70
C PHE A 34 -0.91 8.05 3.28
N VAL A 35 -1.99 8.67 2.77
CA VAL A 35 -2.48 8.41 1.41
C VAL A 35 -1.42 8.80 0.39
N LYS A 36 -0.84 10.00 0.52
CA LYS A 36 0.20 10.50 -0.38
C LYS A 36 1.43 9.58 -0.40
N GLU A 37 1.95 9.20 0.76
CA GLU A 37 3.12 8.32 0.86
C GLU A 37 2.82 6.93 0.29
N SER A 38 1.61 6.41 0.51
CA SER A 38 1.17 5.14 -0.09
C SER A 38 1.16 5.21 -1.62
N ASP A 39 0.58 6.28 -2.19
CA ASP A 39 0.51 6.48 -3.63
C ASP A 39 1.91 6.63 -4.27
N GLU A 40 2.83 7.32 -3.61
CA GLU A 40 4.23 7.42 -4.03
C GLU A 40 4.90 6.04 -4.06
N VAL A 41 4.70 5.22 -3.04
CA VAL A 41 5.19 3.84 -3.00
C VAL A 41 4.59 2.99 -4.13
N PHE A 42 3.29 3.12 -4.39
CA PHE A 42 2.62 2.42 -5.50
C PHE A 42 3.15 2.85 -6.86
N ALA A 43 3.40 4.14 -7.06
CA ALA A 43 4.01 4.65 -8.29
C ALA A 43 5.41 4.04 -8.52
N LEU A 44 6.26 4.06 -7.49
CA LEU A 44 7.59 3.46 -7.55
C LEU A 44 7.53 1.94 -7.80
N LEU A 45 6.57 1.24 -7.19
CA LEU A 45 6.40 -0.20 -7.39
C LEU A 45 5.99 -0.56 -8.82
N LYS A 46 5.19 0.28 -9.48
CA LYS A 46 4.81 0.09 -10.90
C LYS A 46 6.01 0.24 -11.84
N GLU A 47 6.94 1.12 -11.51
CA GLU A 47 8.16 1.37 -12.29
C GLU A 47 9.26 0.36 -11.96
N HIS A 48 9.35 -0.07 -10.71
CA HIS A 48 10.39 -0.95 -10.18
C HIS A 48 9.79 -2.12 -9.36
N PRO A 49 9.19 -3.13 -10.00
CA PRO A 49 8.50 -4.24 -9.29
C PRO A 49 9.39 -5.05 -8.33
N GLU A 50 10.71 -5.06 -8.56
CA GLU A 50 11.68 -5.78 -7.72
C GLU A 50 12.34 -4.90 -6.64
N MET A 51 11.85 -3.67 -6.43
CA MET A 51 12.47 -2.71 -5.49
C MET A 51 12.44 -3.19 -4.04
N PHE A 52 11.44 -3.98 -3.66
CA PHE A 52 11.29 -4.49 -2.30
C PHE A 52 11.86 -5.90 -2.16
N GLN A 53 12.40 -6.19 -0.98
CA GLN A 53 12.93 -7.51 -0.68
C GLN A 53 11.82 -8.57 -0.70
N LYS A 54 12.09 -9.69 -1.35
CA LYS A 54 11.21 -10.85 -1.33
C LYS A 54 11.08 -11.36 0.11
N SER A 55 9.85 -11.61 0.55
CA SER A 55 9.61 -12.20 1.87
C SER A 55 10.12 -13.64 1.89
N THR A 56 11.02 -13.96 2.84
CA THR A 56 11.51 -15.33 3.05
C THR A 56 10.52 -16.20 3.83
N ARG A 57 9.42 -15.60 4.32
CA ARG A 57 8.49 -16.26 5.25
C ARG A 57 7.45 -17.15 4.56
N TYR A 58 7.27 -17.00 3.25
CA TYR A 58 6.38 -17.84 2.45
C TYR A 58 7.20 -18.51 1.35
N LYS A 59 7.50 -19.81 1.51
CA LYS A 59 7.89 -20.64 0.36
C LYS A 59 6.64 -20.78 -0.50
N THR A 60 6.66 -20.24 -1.71
CA THR A 60 5.77 -20.69 -2.78
C THR A 60 6.06 -22.19 -2.96
N ILE A 61 5.09 -23.03 -2.58
CA ILE A 61 5.11 -24.46 -2.89
C ILE A 61 4.62 -24.63 -4.32
#